data_AF-A0A2H6EUX5-F1
#
_entry.id   AF-A0A2H6EUX5-F1
#
_cell.length_a   1.000
_cell.length_b   1.000
_cell.length_c   1.000
_cell.angle_alpha   90.00
_cell.angle_beta   90.00
_cell.angle_gamma   90.00
#
_symmetry.space_group_name_H-M   'P 1'
#
loop_
_entity.id
_entity.type
_entity.pdbx_description
1 polymer ?
#
loop_
_entity_poly.entity_id
_entity_poly.type
_entity_poly.pdbx_seq_one_letter_code
_entity_poly.pdbx_strand_id
1 'polypeptide(L)'
;MVTSQKLHFYTFKHADVTRTRVTDSNLGYVWDRVITYLKDLNSFVVFDGIKITKPGLFTFANLWHTQKILNSGKHWYESRFLNVGDIPGRWPNPGKWTLLTYFPEPDRKREGVEFVYNWSFAKDLDFAMYRAVTDSMKAGDRLCFTTVLIPFKHGPHPEVKIKPISYLKSDNYPNGVGVKIVFPKKTILVTARMNLEMEYLPYQTRPRYTYKRGRIGYFWKDAAHRSHRMDTDARWAYAEISNDKINFAFVEATKLLVDQKEIFSSFENSFYTFVSDGKLIHPAREKWECWEDTVKIK
;
A
#
# COMPACT_ATOMS: atom_id res chain seq x y z
N MET A 1 -21.06 -3.21 15.58
CA MET A 1 -21.46 -2.22 14.55
C MET A 1 -20.37 -2.18 13.50
N VAL A 2 -20.73 -2.18 12.22
CA VAL A 2 -19.77 -2.07 11.12
C VAL A 2 -19.87 -0.66 10.53
N THR A 3 -18.73 0.02 10.41
CA THR A 3 -18.67 1.35 9.78
C THR A 3 -17.59 1.39 8.72
N SER A 4 -17.77 2.26 7.72
CA SER A 4 -16.77 2.54 6.70
C SER A 4 -16.46 4.03 6.63
N GLN A 5 -15.23 4.37 6.28
CA GLN A 5 -14.74 5.74 6.24
C GLN A 5 -13.82 5.94 5.03
N LYS A 6 -14.00 7.10 4.39
CA LYS A 6 -13.10 7.66 3.38
C LYS A 6 -11.97 8.41 4.10
N LEU A 7 -10.71 7.99 3.93
CA LEU A 7 -9.58 8.65 4.60
C LEU A 7 -8.78 9.55 3.64
N HIS A 8 -8.24 9.01 2.54
CA HIS A 8 -7.40 9.77 1.59
C HIS A 8 -7.82 9.46 0.17
N PHE A 9 -8.08 10.48 -0.67
CA PHE A 9 -8.45 10.30 -2.08
C PHE A 9 -7.81 11.43 -2.89
N TYR A 10 -6.61 11.17 -3.39
CA TYR A 10 -5.80 12.19 -4.07
C TYR A 10 -5.37 11.69 -5.45
N THR A 11 -5.28 12.63 -6.39
CA THR A 11 -4.79 12.43 -7.75
C THR A 11 -3.50 13.23 -7.90
N PHE A 12 -2.41 12.57 -8.28
CA PHE A 12 -1.13 13.20 -8.55
C PHE A 12 -0.72 12.93 -10.00
N LYS A 13 0.35 13.58 -10.47
CA LYS A 13 0.82 13.45 -11.85
C LYS A 13 1.15 12.00 -12.25
N HIS A 14 1.82 11.25 -11.38
CA HIS A 14 2.30 9.89 -11.69
C HIS A 14 1.54 8.77 -10.97
N ALA A 15 0.78 9.11 -9.93
CA ALA A 15 0.04 8.13 -9.15
C ALA A 15 -1.26 8.71 -8.58
N ASP A 16 -2.27 7.87 -8.45
CA ASP A 16 -3.47 8.20 -7.67
C ASP A 16 -3.51 7.31 -6.43
N VAL A 17 -4.00 7.83 -5.31
CA VAL A 17 -4.10 7.06 -4.07
C VAL A 17 -5.49 7.17 -3.47
N THR A 18 -6.02 6.03 -3.06
CA THR A 18 -7.17 5.96 -2.17
C THR A 18 -6.85 5.20 -0.90
N ARG A 19 -7.46 5.61 0.20
CA ARG A 19 -7.47 4.88 1.46
C ARG A 19 -8.87 4.88 2.05
N THR A 20 -9.40 3.68 2.27
CA THR A 20 -10.65 3.46 3.00
C THR A 20 -10.37 2.68 4.26
N ARG A 21 -11.21 2.89 5.27
CA ARG A 21 -11.19 2.16 6.54
C ARG A 21 -12.53 1.50 6.77
N VAL A 22 -12.50 0.24 7.18
CA VAL A 22 -13.63 -0.47 7.76
C VAL A 22 -13.32 -0.75 9.23
N THR A 23 -14.27 -0.47 10.10
CA THR A 23 -14.19 -0.85 11.52
C THR A 23 -15.32 -1.81 11.81
N ASP A 24 -14.99 -3.02 12.23
CA ASP A 24 -15.94 -3.98 12.76
C ASP A 24 -15.74 -4.09 14.27
N SER A 25 -16.57 -3.39 15.03
CA SER A 25 -16.49 -3.42 16.50
C SER A 25 -17.00 -4.72 17.12
N ASN A 26 -17.76 -5.52 16.36
CA ASN A 26 -18.27 -6.81 16.83
C ASN A 26 -17.18 -7.87 16.71
N LEU A 27 -16.58 -8.01 15.52
CA LEU A 27 -15.48 -8.93 15.27
C LEU A 27 -14.15 -8.45 15.86
N GLY A 28 -14.02 -7.16 16.17
CA GLY A 28 -12.87 -6.65 16.91
C GLY A 28 -11.65 -6.38 16.03
N TYR A 29 -11.86 -5.82 14.83
CA TYR A 29 -10.76 -5.39 13.96
C TYR A 29 -11.07 -4.08 13.21
N VAL A 30 -9.99 -3.44 12.76
CA VAL A 30 -10.01 -2.33 11.81
C VAL A 30 -9.22 -2.77 10.58
N TRP A 31 -9.75 -2.52 9.40
CA TRP A 31 -9.12 -2.84 8.12
C TRP A 31 -9.02 -1.59 7.25
N ASP A 32 -7.80 -1.23 6.89
CA ASP A 32 -7.49 -0.18 5.94
C ASP A 32 -7.08 -0.79 4.61
N ARG A 33 -7.74 -0.38 3.52
CA ARG A 33 -7.29 -0.67 2.16
C ARG A 33 -6.71 0.59 1.55
N VAL A 34 -5.42 0.54 1.21
CA VAL A 34 -4.73 1.58 0.45
C VAL A 34 -4.50 1.09 -0.97
N ILE A 35 -5.05 1.78 -1.96
CA ILE A 35 -4.86 1.47 -3.39
C ILE A 35 -4.09 2.60 -4.02
N THR A 36 -2.98 2.27 -4.68
CA THR A 36 -2.22 3.21 -5.52
C THR A 36 -2.34 2.79 -6.97
N TYR A 37 -2.84 3.65 -7.83
CA TYR A 37 -2.80 3.47 -9.28
C TYR A 37 -1.54 4.14 -9.84
N LEU A 38 -0.67 3.37 -10.46
CA LEU A 38 0.56 3.83 -11.11
C LEU A 38 0.29 4.09 -12.59
N LYS A 39 0.14 5.37 -12.97
CA LYS A 39 -0.34 5.78 -14.30
C LYS A 39 0.58 5.30 -15.42
N ASP A 40 1.89 5.50 -15.25
CA ASP A 40 2.90 5.13 -16.25
C ASP A 40 3.00 3.62 -16.48
N LEU A 41 2.60 2.81 -15.48
CA LEU A 41 2.64 1.35 -15.56
C LEU A 41 1.27 0.74 -15.82
N ASN A 42 0.20 1.54 -15.85
CA ASN A 42 -1.19 1.08 -15.84
C ASN A 42 -1.40 -0.08 -14.85
N SER A 43 -0.90 0.06 -13.62
CA SER A 43 -0.86 -1.02 -12.63
C SER A 43 -1.32 -0.52 -11.26
N PHE A 44 -1.78 -1.42 -10.40
CA PHE A 44 -2.24 -1.08 -9.06
C PHE A 44 -1.38 -1.75 -7.99
N VAL A 45 -1.09 -1.01 -6.92
CA VAL A 45 -0.52 -1.56 -5.68
C VAL A 45 -1.58 -1.45 -4.59
N VAL A 46 -1.90 -2.56 -3.96
CA VAL A 46 -2.92 -2.67 -2.93
C VAL A 46 -2.26 -3.13 -1.64
N PHE A 47 -2.43 -2.34 -0.57
CA PHE A 47 -2.07 -2.70 0.79
C PHE A 47 -3.34 -2.84 1.62
N ASP A 48 -3.57 -4.03 2.17
CA ASP A 48 -4.64 -4.30 3.11
C ASP A 48 -4.05 -4.44 4.51
N GLY A 49 -4.12 -3.38 5.31
CA GLY A 49 -3.62 -3.35 6.68
C GLY A 49 -4.74 -3.64 7.67
N ILE A 50 -4.51 -4.56 8.60
CA ILE A 50 -5.47 -4.92 9.64
C ILE A 50 -4.86 -4.59 11.00
N LYS A 51 -5.68 -4.03 11.90
CA LYS A 51 -5.38 -3.81 13.32
C LYS A 51 -6.43 -4.51 14.15
N ILE A 52 -5.99 -5.37 15.07
CA ILE A 52 -6.86 -6.04 16.01
C ILE A 52 -7.21 -5.10 17.15
N THR A 53 -8.49 -5.04 17.52
CA THR A 53 -9.02 -4.20 18.61
C THR A 53 -9.52 -5.03 19.79
N LYS A 54 -9.87 -6.30 19.57
CA LYS A 54 -10.21 -7.26 20.63
C LYS A 54 -9.43 -8.56 20.41
N PRO A 55 -8.88 -9.19 21.47
CA PRO A 55 -8.16 -10.44 21.32
C PRO A 55 -9.08 -11.58 20.85
N GLY A 56 -8.53 -12.52 20.08
CA GLY A 56 -9.30 -13.66 19.56
C GLY A 56 -8.53 -14.50 18.56
N LEU A 57 -9.17 -15.58 18.11
CA LEU A 57 -8.69 -16.39 16.98
C LEU A 57 -9.24 -15.80 15.69
N PHE A 58 -8.36 -15.39 14.79
CA PHE A 58 -8.75 -14.76 13.53
C PHE A 58 -8.28 -15.56 12.34
N THR A 59 -9.10 -15.55 11.27
CA THR A 59 -8.67 -15.91 9.92
C THR A 59 -8.92 -14.71 9.02
N PHE A 60 -7.87 -14.17 8.42
CA PHE A 60 -7.96 -13.12 7.41
C PHE A 60 -7.52 -13.67 6.07
N ALA A 61 -8.28 -13.36 5.02
CA ALA A 61 -7.93 -13.73 3.66
C ALA A 61 -8.20 -12.57 2.70
N ASN A 62 -7.22 -12.30 1.85
CA ASN A 62 -7.44 -11.51 0.64
C ASN A 62 -7.88 -12.48 -0.47
N LEU A 63 -9.06 -12.25 -1.02
CA LEU A 63 -9.64 -13.05 -2.10
C LEU A 63 -9.69 -12.24 -3.39
N TRP A 64 -9.16 -12.82 -4.47
CA TRP A 64 -9.19 -12.26 -5.81
C TRP A 64 -9.94 -13.23 -6.74
N HIS A 65 -11.12 -12.81 -7.18
CA HIS A 65 -12.01 -13.66 -7.98
C HIS A 65 -11.70 -13.58 -9.47
N THR A 66 -11.87 -14.70 -10.17
CA THR A 66 -11.70 -14.81 -11.62
C THR A 66 -12.46 -16.02 -12.17
N GLN A 67 -12.82 -16.01 -13.45
CA GLN A 67 -13.47 -17.16 -14.10
C GLN A 67 -12.45 -18.14 -14.69
N LYS A 68 -11.24 -17.68 -15.01
CA LYS A 68 -10.21 -18.53 -15.61
C LYS A 68 -8.82 -18.10 -15.20
N ILE A 69 -8.06 -19.06 -14.68
CA ILE A 69 -6.60 -18.95 -14.51
C ILE A 69 -5.96 -19.49 -15.78
N LEU A 70 -5.14 -18.67 -16.42
CA LEU A 70 -4.46 -19.01 -17.68
C LEU A 70 -3.07 -19.56 -17.44
N ASN A 71 -2.38 -19.01 -16.44
CA ASN A 71 -1.04 -19.39 -16.05
C ASN A 71 -0.80 -19.00 -14.59
N SER A 72 0.16 -19.63 -13.94
CA SER A 72 0.55 -19.28 -12.57
C SER A 72 1.99 -19.68 -12.29
N GLY A 73 2.54 -19.10 -11.23
CA GLY A 73 3.84 -19.46 -10.70
C GLY A 73 3.95 -19.01 -9.26
N LYS A 74 5.19 -18.99 -8.74
CA LYS A 74 5.41 -18.61 -7.34
C LYS A 74 4.92 -17.18 -7.08
N HIS A 75 3.87 -17.04 -6.27
CA HIS A 75 3.24 -15.78 -5.86
C HIS A 75 2.49 -15.01 -6.94
N TRP A 76 2.26 -15.59 -8.11
CA TRP A 76 1.55 -14.88 -9.17
C TRP A 76 0.58 -15.76 -9.95
N TYR A 77 -0.48 -15.12 -10.43
CA TYR A 77 -1.55 -15.73 -11.18
C TYR A 77 -1.94 -14.83 -12.35
N GLU A 78 -1.85 -15.36 -13.58
CA GLU A 78 -2.45 -14.73 -14.76
C GLU A 78 -3.89 -15.24 -14.88
N SER A 79 -4.86 -14.34 -14.88
CA SER A 79 -6.26 -14.72 -14.94
C SER A 79 -7.11 -13.73 -15.74
N ARG A 80 -8.35 -14.13 -16.05
CA ARG A 80 -9.33 -13.26 -16.71
C ARG A 80 -10.76 -13.70 -16.41
N PHE A 81 -11.67 -12.74 -16.47
CA PHE A 81 -13.09 -13.01 -16.66
C PHE A 81 -13.38 -13.37 -18.12
N LEU A 82 -14.28 -14.31 -18.34
CA LEU A 82 -14.79 -14.70 -19.66
C LEU A 82 -16.00 -13.85 -20.07
N ASN A 83 -16.85 -13.48 -19.11
CA ASN A 83 -18.02 -12.63 -19.32
C ASN A 83 -18.07 -11.52 -18.26
N VAL A 84 -18.63 -10.38 -18.63
CA VAL A 84 -18.93 -9.28 -17.71
C VAL A 84 -20.44 -9.26 -17.46
N GLY A 85 -20.88 -9.42 -16.21
CA GLY A 85 -22.32 -9.41 -15.84
C GLY A 85 -23.01 -10.79 -15.91
N ASP A 86 -24.24 -10.84 -15.41
CA ASP A 86 -24.89 -12.09 -14.96
C ASP A 86 -25.49 -12.96 -16.08
N ILE A 87 -25.45 -12.49 -17.34
CA ILE A 87 -26.02 -13.20 -18.49
C ILE A 87 -24.85 -13.73 -19.36
N PRO A 88 -24.63 -15.07 -19.39
CA PRO A 88 -23.61 -15.67 -20.24
C PRO A 88 -23.73 -15.20 -21.70
N GLY A 89 -22.60 -14.80 -22.30
CA GLY A 89 -22.54 -14.38 -23.70
C GLY A 89 -23.10 -12.99 -24.01
N ARG A 90 -23.71 -12.28 -23.06
CA ARG A 90 -24.27 -10.94 -23.31
C ARG A 90 -23.18 -9.85 -23.34
N TRP A 91 -22.11 -10.01 -22.57
CA TRP A 91 -20.92 -9.15 -22.65
C TRP A 91 -19.65 -10.00 -22.55
N PRO A 92 -19.29 -10.70 -23.63
CA PRO A 92 -18.10 -11.54 -23.63
C PRO A 92 -16.84 -10.68 -23.52
N ASN A 93 -15.89 -11.10 -22.70
CA ASN A 93 -14.56 -10.53 -22.71
C ASN A 93 -13.83 -11.02 -23.97
N PRO A 94 -13.39 -10.12 -24.87
CA PRO A 94 -12.70 -10.50 -26.10
C PRO A 94 -11.35 -11.21 -25.85
N GLY A 95 -10.89 -11.29 -24.60
CA GLY A 95 -9.73 -12.08 -24.21
C GLY A 95 -8.38 -11.48 -24.59
N LYS A 96 -8.38 -10.22 -25.05
CA LYS A 96 -7.17 -9.47 -25.43
C LYS A 96 -6.32 -9.06 -24.22
N TRP A 97 -6.97 -8.85 -23.08
CA TRP A 97 -6.34 -8.41 -21.84
C TRP A 97 -6.53 -9.45 -20.75
N THR A 98 -5.48 -9.62 -19.95
CA THR A 98 -5.45 -10.48 -18.77
C THR A 98 -4.96 -9.67 -17.58
N LEU A 99 -5.23 -10.18 -16.38
CA LEU A 99 -4.81 -9.58 -15.13
C LEU A 99 -3.76 -10.48 -14.49
N LEU A 100 -2.59 -9.90 -14.24
CA LEU A 100 -1.58 -10.54 -13.40
C LEU A 100 -1.79 -10.07 -11.96
N THR A 101 -2.12 -11.02 -11.09
CA THR A 101 -2.20 -10.81 -9.63
C THR A 101 -0.89 -11.31 -9.04
N TYR A 102 -0.12 -10.43 -8.40
CA TYR A 102 1.19 -10.74 -7.82
C TYR A 102 1.23 -10.40 -6.33
N PHE A 103 1.77 -11.31 -5.51
CA PHE A 103 1.94 -11.13 -4.08
C PHE A 103 3.43 -10.95 -3.73
N PRO A 104 3.96 -9.71 -3.73
CA PRO A 104 5.40 -9.48 -3.56
C PRO A 104 5.94 -9.76 -2.16
N GLU A 105 5.07 -9.82 -1.15
CA GLU A 105 5.44 -9.90 0.26
C GLU A 105 6.05 -11.26 0.63
N PRO A 106 7.20 -11.29 1.33
CA PRO A 106 7.90 -12.52 1.67
C PRO A 106 7.06 -13.47 2.55
N ASP A 107 7.26 -14.77 2.30
CA ASP A 107 6.47 -15.90 2.79
C ASP A 107 6.21 -15.93 4.31
N ARG A 108 4.96 -15.66 4.69
CA ARG A 108 4.36 -16.01 6.01
C ARG A 108 2.86 -16.31 5.95
N LYS A 109 2.26 -16.22 4.77
CA LYS A 109 0.82 -16.38 4.57
C LYS A 109 0.58 -17.53 3.62
N ARG A 110 -0.42 -18.36 3.95
CA ARG A 110 -0.88 -19.42 3.07
C ARG A 110 -1.39 -18.81 1.78
N GLU A 111 -1.02 -19.37 0.66
CA GLU A 111 -1.46 -18.96 -0.67
C GLU A 111 -2.12 -20.16 -1.35
N GLY A 112 -3.14 -19.91 -2.15
CA GLY A 112 -3.83 -20.97 -2.85
C GLY A 112 -4.89 -20.47 -3.81
N VAL A 113 -5.60 -21.42 -4.41
CA VAL A 113 -6.76 -21.19 -5.25
C VAL A 113 -7.86 -22.12 -4.76
N GLU A 114 -9.02 -21.57 -4.44
CA GLU A 114 -10.21 -22.35 -4.16
C GLU A 114 -11.23 -22.20 -5.27
N PHE A 115 -12.03 -23.24 -5.46
CA PHE A 115 -13.24 -23.20 -6.26
C PHE A 115 -14.33 -22.47 -5.49
N VAL A 116 -15.03 -21.55 -6.14
CA VAL A 116 -16.16 -20.82 -5.56
C VAL A 116 -17.38 -21.03 -6.42
N TYR A 117 -18.44 -21.53 -5.80
CA TYR A 117 -19.73 -21.64 -6.47
C TYR A 117 -20.38 -20.26 -6.55
N ASN A 118 -20.69 -19.82 -7.76
CA ASN A 118 -21.38 -18.54 -7.96
C ASN A 118 -22.86 -18.79 -8.28
N TRP A 119 -23.73 -18.52 -7.31
CA TRP A 119 -25.17 -18.75 -7.45
C TRP A 119 -25.84 -17.84 -8.48
N SER A 120 -25.29 -16.64 -8.71
CA SER A 120 -25.86 -15.65 -9.64
C SER A 120 -25.56 -15.92 -11.11
N PHE A 121 -24.50 -16.68 -11.40
CA PHE A 121 -24.03 -16.99 -12.75
C PHE A 121 -24.29 -18.47 -12.98
N ALA A 122 -25.51 -18.79 -13.42
CA ALA A 122 -25.97 -20.14 -13.66
C ALA A 122 -24.87 -21.08 -14.18
N LYS A 123 -24.46 -22.05 -13.34
CA LYS A 123 -23.62 -23.21 -13.68
C LYS A 123 -22.15 -22.96 -14.09
N ASP A 124 -21.64 -21.73 -14.06
CA ASP A 124 -20.22 -21.47 -14.35
C ASP A 124 -19.39 -21.45 -13.06
N LEU A 125 -18.18 -22.04 -13.13
CA LEU A 125 -17.24 -22.15 -12.01
C LEU A 125 -16.37 -20.89 -11.93
N ASP A 126 -16.33 -20.26 -10.75
CA ASP A 126 -15.40 -19.19 -10.42
C ASP A 126 -14.25 -19.73 -9.55
N PHE A 127 -13.09 -19.07 -9.65
CA PHE A 127 -11.91 -19.33 -8.84
C PHE A 127 -11.66 -18.12 -7.93
N ALA A 128 -11.26 -18.37 -6.70
CA ALA A 128 -10.72 -17.37 -5.79
C ALA A 128 -9.24 -17.66 -5.52
N MET A 129 -8.36 -16.82 -6.05
CA MET A 129 -6.95 -16.80 -5.67
C MET A 129 -6.85 -16.10 -4.32
N TYR A 130 -6.15 -16.70 -3.36
CA TYR A 130 -6.12 -16.14 -2.01
C TYR A 130 -4.73 -16.10 -1.39
N ARG A 131 -4.55 -15.13 -0.49
CA ARG A 131 -3.58 -15.23 0.61
C ARG A 131 -4.30 -15.14 1.93
N ALA A 132 -3.98 -16.03 2.87
CA ALA A 132 -4.63 -16.14 4.15
C ALA A 132 -3.65 -16.31 5.32
N VAL A 133 -4.07 -15.84 6.49
CA VAL A 133 -3.41 -16.03 7.78
C VAL A 133 -4.47 -16.42 8.79
N THR A 134 -4.20 -17.48 9.55
CA THR A 134 -4.98 -17.86 10.72
C THR A 134 -4.06 -17.84 11.93
N ASP A 135 -4.41 -17.06 12.95
CA ASP A 135 -3.60 -16.94 14.17
C ASP A 135 -4.43 -16.45 15.37
N SER A 136 -3.92 -16.71 16.57
CA SER A 136 -4.42 -16.12 17.81
C SER A 136 -3.78 -14.74 18.00
N MET A 137 -4.59 -13.68 17.96
CA MET A 137 -4.10 -12.30 17.96
C MET A 137 -4.59 -11.52 19.18
N LYS A 138 -3.77 -10.59 19.66
CA LYS A 138 -4.04 -9.69 20.77
C LYS A 138 -4.48 -8.31 20.26
N ALA A 139 -5.16 -7.55 21.11
CA ALA A 139 -5.47 -6.15 20.80
C ALA A 139 -4.17 -5.37 20.54
N GLY A 140 -4.13 -4.63 19.44
CA GLY A 140 -2.96 -3.90 18.97
C GLY A 140 -2.10 -4.64 17.95
N ASP A 141 -2.27 -5.96 17.81
CA ASP A 141 -1.62 -6.75 16.76
C ASP A 141 -2.04 -6.24 15.38
N ARG A 142 -1.11 -6.34 14.44
CA ARG A 142 -1.29 -5.86 13.07
C ARG A 142 -0.78 -6.88 12.08
N LEU A 143 -1.43 -6.92 10.93
CA LEU A 143 -0.95 -7.62 9.74
C LEU A 143 -1.19 -6.77 8.51
N CYS A 144 -0.48 -7.06 7.43
CA CYS A 144 -0.73 -6.44 6.15
C CYS A 144 -0.66 -7.47 5.03
N PHE A 145 -1.49 -7.36 4.02
CA PHE A 145 -1.35 -8.06 2.75
C PHE A 145 -0.95 -7.05 1.68
N THR A 146 0.04 -7.42 0.86
CA THR A 146 0.42 -6.62 -0.30
C THR A 146 0.08 -7.37 -1.58
N THR A 147 -0.63 -6.71 -2.50
CA THR A 147 -0.94 -7.25 -3.84
C THR A 147 -0.60 -6.21 -4.90
N VAL A 148 -0.05 -6.67 -6.03
CA VAL A 148 0.16 -5.85 -7.22
C VAL A 148 -0.69 -6.42 -8.34
N LEU A 149 -1.46 -5.57 -9.01
CA LEU A 149 -2.36 -5.93 -10.10
C LEU A 149 -1.87 -5.28 -11.38
N ILE A 150 -1.59 -6.09 -12.39
CA ILE A 150 -1.00 -5.63 -13.66
C ILE A 150 -1.90 -6.10 -14.80
N PRO A 151 -2.80 -5.24 -15.29
CA PRO A 151 -3.45 -5.43 -16.57
C PRO A 151 -2.40 -5.46 -17.70
N PHE A 152 -2.43 -6.50 -18.53
CA PHE A 152 -1.55 -6.57 -19.69
C PHE A 152 -2.22 -7.30 -20.86
N LYS A 153 -1.71 -7.06 -22.08
CA LYS A 153 -2.14 -7.82 -23.24
C LYS A 153 -1.60 -9.24 -23.12
N HIS A 154 -2.46 -10.23 -23.29
CA HIS A 154 -2.06 -11.63 -23.19
C HIS A 154 -0.90 -11.93 -24.15
N GLY A 155 0.09 -12.67 -23.68
CA GLY A 155 1.30 -12.98 -24.44
C GLY A 155 2.22 -13.92 -23.68
N PRO A 156 3.31 -14.35 -24.32
CA PRO A 156 4.28 -15.24 -23.71
C PRO A 156 5.01 -14.54 -22.56
N HIS A 157 5.41 -15.31 -21.54
CA HIS A 157 6.24 -14.88 -20.41
C HIS A 157 5.68 -13.76 -19.51
N PRO A 158 4.49 -13.95 -18.89
CA PRO A 158 3.92 -12.97 -17.96
C PRO A 158 4.85 -12.64 -16.78
N GLU A 159 5.74 -13.56 -16.39
CA GLU A 159 6.70 -13.39 -15.31
C GLU A 159 7.65 -12.21 -15.53
N VAL A 160 7.90 -11.79 -16.78
CA VAL A 160 8.75 -10.64 -17.09
C VAL A 160 8.19 -9.35 -16.49
N LYS A 161 6.86 -9.23 -16.34
CA LYS A 161 6.20 -8.05 -15.77
C LYS A 161 6.40 -7.91 -14.26
N ILE A 162 6.59 -9.02 -13.55
CA ILE A 162 6.77 -9.02 -12.08
C ILE A 162 8.24 -9.04 -11.66
N LYS A 163 9.17 -9.47 -12.52
CA LYS A 163 10.62 -9.45 -12.24
C LYS A 163 11.14 -8.13 -11.63
N PRO A 164 10.75 -6.93 -12.10
CA PRO A 164 11.25 -5.69 -11.50
C PRO A 164 10.59 -5.36 -10.15
N ILE A 165 9.51 -6.04 -9.78
CA ILE A 165 8.64 -5.71 -8.65
C ILE A 165 9.02 -6.59 -7.46
N SER A 166 9.21 -5.97 -6.31
CA SER A 166 9.44 -6.72 -5.07
C SER A 166 8.97 -5.93 -3.85
N TYR A 167 8.82 -6.62 -2.73
CA TYR A 167 8.46 -6.00 -1.47
C TYR A 167 9.56 -5.04 -0.99
N LEU A 168 9.16 -3.87 -0.53
CA LEU A 168 10.07 -2.86 0.02
C LEU A 168 10.20 -3.09 1.53
N LYS A 169 11.40 -3.44 1.98
CA LYS A 169 11.68 -3.67 3.39
C LYS A 169 11.54 -2.37 4.18
N SER A 170 10.91 -2.44 5.34
CA SER A 170 10.72 -1.34 6.29
C SER A 170 11.39 -1.67 7.63
N ASP A 171 11.93 -0.67 8.34
CA ASP A 171 12.40 -0.85 9.73
C ASP A 171 11.26 -0.97 10.75
N ASN A 172 10.01 -0.79 10.32
CA ASN A 172 8.84 -0.79 11.17
C ASN A 172 7.69 -1.60 10.55
N TYR A 173 7.97 -2.83 10.11
CA TYR A 173 6.93 -3.76 9.66
C TYR A 173 6.13 -4.32 10.85
N PRO A 174 4.79 -4.48 10.75
CA PRO A 174 3.91 -4.17 9.61
C PRO A 174 3.32 -2.75 9.64
N ASN A 175 3.80 -1.87 10.50
CA ASN A 175 3.29 -0.50 10.64
C ASN A 175 3.58 0.37 9.40
N GLY A 176 4.63 0.06 8.64
CA GLY A 176 4.91 0.63 7.32
C GLY A 176 5.26 -0.48 6.34
N VAL A 177 4.66 -0.40 5.16
CA VAL A 177 4.80 -1.37 4.08
C VAL A 177 5.07 -0.65 2.77
N GLY A 178 5.62 -1.36 1.79
CA GLY A 178 5.82 -0.78 0.48
C GLY A 178 6.14 -1.81 -0.60
N VAL A 179 6.11 -1.31 -1.83
CA VAL A 179 6.53 -2.02 -3.04
C VAL A 179 7.61 -1.18 -3.72
N LYS A 180 8.64 -1.85 -4.22
CA LYS A 180 9.63 -1.25 -5.11
C LYS A 180 9.54 -1.86 -6.50
N ILE A 181 9.78 -1.03 -7.50
CA ILE A 181 9.83 -1.43 -8.91
C ILE A 181 11.12 -0.88 -9.50
N VAL A 182 12.06 -1.78 -9.85
CA VAL A 182 13.40 -1.41 -10.31
C VAL A 182 13.49 -1.53 -11.83
N PHE A 183 13.72 -0.40 -12.50
CA PHE A 183 14.05 -0.34 -13.91
C PHE A 183 15.53 0.03 -14.10
N PRO A 184 16.11 -0.18 -15.29
CA PRO A 184 17.53 0.14 -15.53
C PRO A 184 17.93 1.59 -15.24
N LYS A 185 17.00 2.55 -15.44
CA LYS A 185 17.28 4.00 -15.29
C LYS A 185 16.54 4.67 -14.12
N LYS A 186 15.60 3.97 -13.49
CA LYS A 186 14.77 4.53 -12.43
C LYS A 186 14.27 3.47 -11.47
N THR A 187 14.02 3.86 -10.23
CA THR A 187 13.33 3.04 -9.23
C THR A 187 12.07 3.75 -8.78
N ILE A 188 10.94 3.04 -8.80
CA ILE A 188 9.67 3.54 -8.25
C ILE A 188 9.45 2.89 -6.88
N LEU A 189 9.10 3.70 -5.89
CA LEU A 189 8.71 3.29 -4.55
C LEU A 189 7.27 3.72 -4.30
N VAL A 190 6.48 2.80 -3.76
CA VAL A 190 5.14 3.09 -3.24
C VAL A 190 5.10 2.60 -1.80
N THR A 191 4.77 3.48 -0.86
CA THR A 191 4.74 3.16 0.56
C THR A 191 3.43 3.57 1.20
N ALA A 192 3.06 2.84 2.25
CA ALA A 192 1.88 3.15 3.02
C ALA A 192 2.12 2.83 4.50
N ARG A 193 1.73 3.76 5.36
CA ARG A 193 1.78 3.59 6.81
C ARG A 193 0.47 3.00 7.29
N MET A 194 0.51 1.79 7.82
CA MET A 194 -0.66 1.07 8.34
C MET A 194 -1.03 1.51 9.76
N ASN A 195 -0.07 1.93 10.57
CA ASN A 195 -0.34 2.50 11.89
C ASN A 195 -0.37 4.03 11.84
N LEU A 196 -1.56 4.59 11.60
CA LEU A 196 -1.78 6.04 11.58
C LEU A 196 -1.61 6.71 12.95
N GLU A 197 -1.65 5.93 14.03
CA GLU A 197 -1.62 6.46 15.40
C GLU A 197 -0.19 6.60 15.94
N MET A 198 0.81 6.02 15.27
CA MET A 198 2.18 5.95 15.79
C MET A 198 2.79 7.32 16.10
N GLU A 199 2.37 8.34 15.35
CA GLU A 199 2.91 9.69 15.47
C GLU A 199 2.33 10.45 16.65
N TYR A 200 1.17 10.04 17.16
CA TYR A 200 0.45 10.80 18.16
C TYR A 200 1.16 10.77 19.52
N LEU A 201 1.17 11.93 20.16
CA LEU A 201 1.59 12.14 21.53
C LEU A 201 0.39 11.96 22.48
N PRO A 202 0.59 11.35 23.66
CA PRO A 202 -0.49 11.16 24.63
C PRO A 202 -0.88 12.47 25.34
N TYR A 203 0.02 13.46 25.39
CA TYR A 203 -0.19 14.73 26.06
C TYR A 203 -0.89 15.75 25.15
N GLN A 204 -1.62 16.70 25.74
CA GLN A 204 -2.35 17.75 25.04
C GLN A 204 -1.41 18.89 24.57
N THR A 205 -0.46 18.55 23.71
CA THR A 205 0.46 19.50 23.04
C THR A 205 -0.01 19.79 21.62
N ARG A 206 0.40 20.91 21.02
CA ARG A 206 0.08 21.23 19.63
C ARG A 206 1.37 21.43 18.82
N PRO A 207 1.52 20.77 17.66
CA PRO A 207 0.72 19.66 17.16
C PRO A 207 0.91 18.40 18.03
N ARG A 208 -0.12 17.53 18.10
CA ARG A 208 -0.05 16.25 18.85
C ARG A 208 0.77 15.18 18.12
N TYR A 209 1.66 15.54 17.21
CA TYR A 209 2.45 14.59 16.43
C TYR A 209 3.90 15.06 16.29
N THR A 210 4.80 14.11 16.05
CA THR A 210 6.20 14.43 15.75
C THR A 210 6.73 13.55 14.63
N TYR A 211 7.61 14.12 13.79
CA TYR A 211 8.34 13.36 12.77
C TYR A 211 9.03 12.14 13.38
N LYS A 212 9.72 12.31 14.52
CA LYS A 212 10.48 11.24 15.17
C LYS A 212 9.62 10.00 15.49
N ARG A 213 8.38 10.18 15.94
CA ARG A 213 7.44 9.08 16.24
C ARG A 213 6.75 8.53 15.00
N GLY A 214 6.47 9.39 14.02
CA GLY A 214 5.79 9.04 12.77
C GLY A 214 6.69 8.41 11.70
N ARG A 215 8.00 8.58 11.82
CA ARG A 215 9.00 8.22 10.81
C ARG A 215 9.14 6.71 10.65
N ILE A 216 9.15 6.29 9.40
CA ILE A 216 9.43 4.93 8.95
C ILE A 216 10.56 4.98 7.92
N GLY A 217 11.55 4.11 8.08
CA GLY A 217 12.63 3.91 7.12
C GLY A 217 12.35 2.76 6.16
N TYR A 218 12.49 3.00 4.87
CA TYR A 218 12.33 2.04 3.80
C TYR A 218 13.65 1.80 3.07
N PHE A 219 14.01 0.55 2.82
CA PHE A 219 15.31 0.15 2.30
C PHE A 219 15.19 -0.61 1.00
N TRP A 220 15.98 -0.25 0.00
CA TRP A 220 16.05 -0.97 -1.27
C TRP A 220 17.46 -1.09 -1.82
N LYS A 221 17.57 -1.92 -2.85
CA LYS A 221 18.72 -1.96 -3.75
C LYS A 221 18.27 -1.51 -5.14
N ASP A 222 19.07 -0.66 -5.78
CA ASP A 222 18.84 -0.22 -7.15
C ASP A 222 19.30 -1.28 -8.18
N ALA A 223 19.21 -0.96 -9.48
CA ALA A 223 19.65 -1.86 -10.55
C ALA A 223 21.16 -2.18 -10.50
N ALA A 224 21.97 -1.29 -9.91
CA ALA A 224 23.41 -1.47 -9.70
C ALA A 224 23.73 -2.14 -8.35
N HIS A 225 22.72 -2.69 -7.66
CA HIS A 225 22.84 -3.35 -6.36
C HIS A 225 23.33 -2.46 -5.20
N ARG A 226 23.29 -1.13 -5.37
CA ARG A 226 23.62 -0.16 -4.32
C ARG A 226 22.47 -0.06 -3.33
N SER A 227 22.80 0.07 -2.04
CA SER A 227 21.81 0.17 -0.97
C SER A 227 21.36 1.62 -0.78
N HIS A 228 20.05 1.80 -0.64
CA HIS A 228 19.44 3.10 -0.45
C HIS A 228 18.40 3.09 0.67
N ARG A 229 18.10 4.26 1.23
CA ARG A 229 17.12 4.45 2.30
C ARG A 229 16.23 5.66 2.03
N MET A 230 14.95 5.53 2.32
CA MET A 230 13.98 6.62 2.32
C MET A 230 13.33 6.69 3.69
N ASP A 231 13.37 7.84 4.34
CA ASP A 231 12.72 8.08 5.62
C ASP A 231 11.58 9.08 5.46
N THR A 232 10.40 8.73 5.96
CA THR A 232 9.26 9.65 5.95
C THR A 232 8.26 9.34 7.05
N ASP A 233 7.54 10.35 7.50
CA ASP A 233 6.36 10.24 8.34
C ASP A 233 5.05 10.38 7.55
N ALA A 234 5.10 10.25 6.21
CA ALA A 234 3.93 10.27 5.36
C ALA A 234 2.97 9.12 5.68
N ARG A 235 1.65 9.35 5.54
CA ARG A 235 0.66 8.27 5.58
C ARG A 235 0.71 7.39 4.33
N TRP A 236 1.11 8.00 3.21
CA TRP A 236 1.39 7.36 1.94
C TRP A 236 2.45 8.18 1.21
N ALA A 237 3.36 7.52 0.49
CA ALA A 237 4.31 8.21 -0.37
C ALA A 237 4.58 7.44 -1.67
N TYR A 238 4.78 8.21 -2.73
CA TYR A 238 5.32 7.78 -4.01
C TYR A 238 6.66 8.47 -4.23
N ALA A 239 7.65 7.73 -4.72
CA ALA A 239 8.92 8.30 -5.17
C ALA A 239 9.40 7.58 -6.43
N GLU A 240 9.65 8.33 -7.48
CA GLU A 240 10.38 7.89 -8.66
C GLU A 240 11.78 8.50 -8.63
N ILE A 241 12.77 7.64 -8.42
CA ILE A 241 14.16 8.01 -8.22
C ILE A 241 14.93 7.65 -9.47
N SER A 242 15.54 8.66 -10.08
CA SER A 242 16.45 8.54 -11.22
C SER A 242 17.80 9.18 -10.86
N ASN A 243 18.79 9.07 -11.75
CA ASN A 243 20.15 9.55 -11.45
C ASN A 243 20.22 11.07 -11.21
N ASP A 244 19.37 11.86 -11.88
CA ASP A 244 19.42 13.32 -11.89
C ASP A 244 18.27 13.98 -11.12
N LYS A 245 17.20 13.23 -10.81
CA LYS A 245 16.02 13.78 -10.15
C LYS A 245 15.21 12.74 -9.37
N ILE A 246 14.42 13.26 -8.43
CA ILE A 246 13.40 12.53 -7.69
C ILE A 246 12.06 13.22 -7.93
N ASN A 247 11.13 12.52 -8.58
CA ASN A 247 9.72 12.92 -8.58
C ASN A 247 9.08 12.28 -7.35
N PHE A 248 8.37 13.03 -6.53
CA PHE A 248 7.73 12.47 -5.34
C PHE A 248 6.32 13.04 -5.16
N ALA A 249 5.49 12.26 -4.47
CA ALA A 249 4.20 12.71 -3.97
C ALA A 249 3.96 12.07 -2.60
N PHE A 250 3.22 12.75 -1.73
CA PHE A 250 2.85 12.19 -0.44
C PHE A 250 1.47 12.65 0.02
N VAL A 251 0.94 11.92 1.00
CA VAL A 251 -0.20 12.34 1.81
C VAL A 251 0.23 12.40 3.27
N GLU A 252 -0.07 13.52 3.91
CA GLU A 252 0.09 13.75 5.34
C GLU A 252 1.53 13.52 5.86
N ALA A 253 2.46 14.38 5.42
CA ALA A 253 3.88 14.32 5.79
C ALA A 253 4.41 15.64 6.37
N THR A 254 5.41 15.54 7.24
CA THR A 254 6.24 16.67 7.67
C THR A 254 7.64 16.61 7.04
N LYS A 255 8.12 15.42 6.69
CA LYS A 255 9.47 15.26 6.13
C LYS A 255 9.60 14.03 5.22
N LEU A 256 10.43 14.16 4.19
CA LEU A 256 10.88 13.10 3.31
C LEU A 256 12.39 13.22 3.08
N LEU A 257 13.12 12.17 3.41
CA LEU A 257 14.55 12.05 3.20
C LEU A 257 14.82 10.88 2.25
N VAL A 258 15.79 11.04 1.35
CA VAL A 258 16.36 9.95 0.53
C VAL A 258 17.87 9.97 0.70
N ASP A 259 18.45 8.86 1.14
CA ASP A 259 19.87 8.72 1.46
C ASP A 259 20.39 9.88 2.33
N GLN A 260 19.64 10.18 3.40
CA GLN A 260 19.87 11.30 4.34
C GLN A 260 19.74 12.71 3.73
N LYS A 261 19.58 12.84 2.41
CA LYS A 261 19.30 14.12 1.76
C LYS A 261 17.84 14.50 1.96
N GLU A 262 17.60 15.73 2.38
CA GLU A 262 16.25 16.27 2.52
C GLU A 262 15.65 16.56 1.15
N ILE A 263 14.58 15.83 0.83
CA ILE A 263 13.82 16.01 -0.41
C ILE A 263 12.62 16.92 -0.16
N PHE A 264 12.04 16.82 1.03
CA PHE A 264 10.97 17.70 1.48
C PHE A 264 11.04 17.86 3.00
N SER A 265 10.78 19.07 3.47
CA SER A 265 10.43 19.32 4.86
C SER A 265 9.43 20.47 4.93
N SER A 266 8.34 20.27 5.67
CA SER A 266 7.34 21.31 5.91
C SER A 266 7.90 22.41 6.81
N PHE A 267 7.35 23.62 6.70
CA PHE A 267 7.81 24.76 7.50
C PHE A 267 7.66 24.52 9.01
N GLU A 268 8.62 25.06 9.75
CA GLU A 268 8.51 25.15 11.21
C GLU A 268 7.64 26.35 11.56
N ASN A 269 6.55 26.06 12.26
CA ASN A 269 5.55 27.03 12.69
C ASN A 269 5.57 27.15 14.22
N SER A 270 5.17 28.31 14.71
CA SER A 270 4.95 28.55 16.14
C SER A 270 3.57 28.06 16.53
N PHE A 271 3.51 27.06 17.41
CA PHE A 271 2.24 26.56 17.94
C PHE A 271 2.01 27.07 19.35
N TYR A 272 0.83 27.65 19.54
CA TYR A 272 0.36 28.00 20.88
C TYR A 272 -0.11 26.75 21.60
N THR A 273 0.45 26.53 22.78
CA THR A 273 0.03 25.43 23.65
C THR A 273 -0.01 25.90 25.09
N PHE A 274 -1.04 25.46 25.80
CA PHE A 274 -1.21 25.72 27.22
C PHE A 274 -0.64 24.53 27.98
N VAL A 275 0.69 24.42 28.00
CA VAL A 275 1.42 23.40 28.78
C VAL A 275 1.92 23.99 30.09
N SER A 276 2.07 23.12 31.09
CA SER A 276 2.47 23.49 32.45
C SER A 276 3.96 23.87 32.58
N ASP A 277 4.74 23.85 31.50
CA ASP A 277 6.16 24.20 31.49
C ASP A 277 6.42 25.71 31.39
N GLY A 278 5.35 26.52 31.38
CA GLY A 278 5.41 27.97 31.34
C GLY A 278 5.73 28.56 29.97
N LYS A 279 5.92 27.73 28.92
CA LYS A 279 6.11 28.21 27.55
C LYS A 279 4.79 28.17 26.79
N LEU A 280 4.39 29.34 26.29
CA LEU A 280 3.16 29.49 25.50
C LEU A 280 3.35 29.13 24.02
N ILE A 281 4.58 29.20 23.51
CA ILE A 281 4.90 29.00 22.09
C ILE A 281 5.97 27.93 21.96
N HIS A 282 5.67 26.90 21.18
CA HIS A 282 6.61 25.85 20.83
C HIS A 282 6.79 25.79 19.32
N PRO A 283 8.04 25.75 18.83
CA PRO A 283 8.28 25.54 17.42
C PRO A 283 8.02 24.06 17.09
N ALA A 284 7.22 23.82 16.06
CA ALA A 284 6.95 22.48 15.56
C ALA A 284 6.61 22.54 14.07
N ARG A 285 6.63 21.40 13.38
CA ARG A 285 6.33 21.34 11.95
C ARG A 285 4.89 20.96 11.72
N GLU A 286 4.23 21.73 10.86
CA GLU A 286 2.90 21.39 10.41
C GLU A 286 2.95 20.28 9.37
N LYS A 287 2.01 19.35 9.44
CA LYS A 287 1.89 18.27 8.49
C LYS A 287 1.12 18.74 7.27
N TRP A 288 1.77 18.68 6.11
CA TRP A 288 1.14 19.03 4.84
C TRP A 288 0.18 17.93 4.44
N GLU A 289 -1.05 18.31 4.10
CA GLU A 289 -2.12 17.38 3.73
C GLU A 289 -1.72 16.51 2.54
N CYS A 290 -1.24 17.13 1.47
CA CYS A 290 -0.65 16.45 0.33
C CYS A 290 0.30 17.38 -0.43
N TRP A 291 1.24 16.81 -1.17
CA TRP A 291 2.14 17.55 -2.04
C TRP A 291 2.72 16.64 -3.12
N GLU A 292 3.05 17.20 -4.28
CA GLU A 292 3.88 16.58 -5.30
C GLU A 292 4.89 17.57 -5.86
N ASP A 293 6.11 17.11 -6.14
CA ASP A 293 7.16 17.96 -6.73
C ASP A 293 8.28 17.12 -7.35
N THR A 294 9.26 17.81 -7.95
CA THR A 294 10.48 17.24 -8.52
C THR A 294 11.71 17.93 -7.95
N VAL A 295 12.62 17.17 -7.33
CA VAL A 295 13.90 17.67 -6.83
C VAL A 295 15.04 17.14 -7.68
N LYS A 296 15.94 18.02 -8.13
CA LYS A 296 17.16 17.61 -8.84
C LYS A 296 18.20 17.08 -7.85
N ILE A 297 18.76 15.91 -8.16
CA ILE A 297 19.90 15.35 -7.42
C ILE A 297 21.16 15.91 -8.08
N LYS A 298 21.76 16.94 -7.47
CA LYS A 298 23.18 17.23 -7.62
C LYS A 298 24.00 16.15 -6.92
#